data_AF-A0AAJ2S7X8-F1
#
_entry.id   AF-A0AAJ2S7X8-F1
#
_cell.length_a   1.000
_cell.length_b   1.000
_cell.length_c   1.000
_cell.angle_alpha   90.00
_cell.angle_beta   90.00
_cell.angle_gamma   90.00
#
_symmetry.space_group_name_H-M   'P 1'
#
loop_
_entity.id
_entity.type
_entity.pdbx_description
1 polymer ?
#
loop_
_entity_poly.entity_id
_entity_poly.type
_entity_poly.pdbx_seq_one_letter_code
_entity_poly.pdbx_strand_id
1 'polypeptide(L)'
;MGTKSGTYQDVYIKRDNEMVSLKKDVTDFCEKYIKPVHPENWDWSVRDFDTPENDPTSAEARAIGNVILSDLNENVSTDVDLSTMNNVESIKAYLNPNSKHEPFNMREFAFALKVELEHGKIKDVNVTNNHPFLTAMIALAHMTETLTYYQRLKVMEAEGEIYEIMRKIEATTSEKEKWYKQLMEAEEELKEARSGLDDRLERMDDIPTLTIIGD
;
A
#
# COMPACT_ATOMS: atom_id res chain seq x y z
N MET A 1 -5.37 11.80 -33.18
CA MET A 1 -4.42 12.82 -32.69
C MET A 1 -3.27 12.07 -32.04
N GLY A 2 -2.07 12.14 -32.62
CA GLY A 2 -0.92 11.35 -32.19
C GLY A 2 -0.48 11.74 -30.79
N THR A 3 -0.35 10.76 -29.91
CA THR A 3 0.32 10.92 -28.62
C THR A 3 1.76 11.33 -28.89
N LYS A 4 2.12 12.55 -28.47
CA LYS A 4 3.50 13.00 -28.52
C LYS A 4 4.32 12.02 -27.69
N SER A 5 5.37 11.48 -28.30
CA SER A 5 6.41 10.71 -27.61
C SER A 5 6.99 11.57 -26.48
N GLY A 6 6.51 11.35 -25.25
CA GLY A 6 7.21 11.82 -24.06
C GLY A 6 8.58 11.15 -23.96
N THR A 7 9.51 11.78 -23.26
CA THR A 7 10.89 11.30 -23.07
C THR A 7 10.94 10.00 -22.24
N TYR A 8 9.92 9.75 -21.41
CA TYR A 8 9.76 8.54 -20.62
C TYR A 8 8.66 7.68 -21.27
N GLN A 9 9.06 6.65 -22.02
CA GLN A 9 8.17 5.56 -22.45
C GLN A 9 8.26 4.41 -21.43
N ASP A 10 7.41 3.39 -21.61
CA ASP A 10 7.30 2.15 -20.82
C ASP A 10 8.64 1.75 -20.15
N VAL A 11 8.63 1.53 -18.83
CA VAL A 11 9.83 1.12 -18.08
C VAL A 11 10.14 -0.33 -18.43
N TYR A 12 11.40 -0.68 -18.64
CA TYR A 12 11.80 -2.08 -18.88
C TYR A 12 12.64 -2.59 -17.72
N ILE A 13 12.33 -3.81 -17.27
CA ILE A 13 13.13 -4.55 -16.31
C ILE A 13 13.88 -5.67 -17.02
N LYS A 14 15.04 -6.03 -16.47
CA LYS A 14 15.84 -7.14 -16.98
C LYS A 14 15.50 -8.41 -16.18
N ARG A 15 15.02 -9.44 -16.85
CA ARG A 15 14.69 -10.74 -16.26
C ARG A 15 15.36 -11.83 -17.08
N ASP A 16 16.19 -12.66 -16.45
CA ASP A 16 16.91 -13.75 -17.13
C ASP A 16 17.68 -13.30 -18.39
N ASN A 17 18.30 -12.11 -18.33
CA ASN A 17 18.96 -11.43 -19.45
C ASN A 17 18.08 -10.91 -20.60
N GLU A 18 16.76 -10.97 -20.46
CA GLU A 18 15.81 -10.38 -21.41
C GLU A 18 15.21 -9.07 -20.87
N MET A 19 14.93 -8.12 -21.76
CA MET A 19 14.24 -6.87 -21.41
C MET A 19 12.73 -7.09 -21.53
N VAL A 20 12.02 -6.98 -20.42
CA VAL A 20 10.57 -7.12 -20.34
C VAL A 20 9.98 -5.76 -19.96
N SER A 21 8.93 -5.31 -20.65
CA SER A 21 8.28 -4.08 -20.23
C SER A 21 7.56 -4.29 -18.90
N LEU A 22 7.61 -3.27 -18.03
CA LEU A 22 7.03 -3.31 -16.70
C LEU A 22 5.54 -3.59 -16.77
N LYS A 23 4.85 -3.06 -17.79
CA LYS A 23 3.45 -3.39 -18.06
C LYS A 23 3.21 -4.88 -18.29
N LYS A 24 4.04 -5.53 -19.12
CA LYS A 24 3.92 -6.97 -19.36
C LYS A 24 4.20 -7.75 -18.07
N ASP A 25 5.21 -7.32 -17.30
CA ASP A 25 5.56 -7.99 -16.06
C ASP A 25 4.45 -7.87 -14.99
N VAL A 26 3.72 -6.74 -14.93
CA VAL A 26 2.51 -6.58 -14.10
C VAL A 26 1.49 -7.67 -14.44
N THR A 27 1.14 -7.84 -15.72
CA THR A 27 0.17 -8.87 -16.14
C THR A 27 0.69 -10.27 -15.83
N ASP A 28 1.97 -10.57 -16.09
CA ASP A 28 2.56 -11.89 -15.83
C ASP A 28 2.57 -12.21 -14.31
N PHE A 29 2.86 -11.22 -13.47
CA PHE A 29 2.77 -11.35 -12.00
C PHE A 29 1.33 -11.59 -11.55
N CYS A 30 0.40 -10.78 -12.05
CA CYS A 30 -1.02 -10.88 -11.70
C CYS A 30 -1.62 -12.22 -12.14
N GLU A 31 -1.28 -12.72 -13.33
CA GLU A 31 -1.75 -14.03 -13.83
C GLU A 31 -1.24 -15.17 -12.92
N LYS A 32 0.01 -15.06 -12.45
CA LYS A 32 0.63 -16.09 -11.60
C LYS A 32 0.13 -16.08 -10.16
N TYR A 33 -0.03 -14.91 -9.54
CA TYR A 33 -0.24 -14.79 -8.09
C TYR A 33 -1.58 -14.18 -7.69
N ILE A 34 -2.14 -13.27 -8.48
CA ILE A 34 -3.39 -12.56 -8.15
C ILE A 34 -4.62 -13.33 -8.64
N LYS A 35 -4.63 -13.73 -9.91
CA LYS A 35 -5.74 -14.45 -10.54
C LYS A 35 -6.19 -15.72 -9.79
N PRO A 36 -5.30 -16.54 -9.19
CA PRO A 36 -5.73 -17.70 -8.42
C PRO A 36 -6.57 -17.37 -7.17
N VAL A 37 -6.40 -16.18 -6.60
CA VAL A 37 -7.08 -15.75 -5.36
C VAL A 37 -8.18 -14.71 -5.59
N HIS A 38 -8.12 -14.00 -6.71
CA HIS A 38 -9.10 -13.01 -7.13
C HIS A 38 -9.28 -13.14 -8.65
N PRO A 39 -10.15 -14.03 -9.15
CA PRO A 39 -10.22 -14.39 -10.58
C PRO A 39 -10.92 -13.35 -11.45
N GLU A 40 -11.72 -12.47 -10.85
CA GLU A 40 -12.33 -11.33 -11.53
C GLU A 40 -11.45 -10.11 -11.36
N ASN A 41 -11.38 -9.25 -12.38
CA ASN A 41 -10.61 -7.99 -12.35
C ASN A 41 -9.12 -8.16 -11.96
N TRP A 42 -8.53 -9.35 -12.06
CA TRP A 42 -7.21 -9.71 -11.51
C TRP A 42 -6.01 -8.91 -12.06
N ASP A 43 -6.13 -8.33 -13.26
CA ASP A 43 -5.02 -7.68 -13.96
C ASP A 43 -4.84 -6.22 -13.53
N TRP A 44 -3.87 -5.96 -12.64
CA TRP A 44 -3.59 -4.62 -12.11
C TRP A 44 -3.04 -3.66 -13.18
N SER A 45 -2.62 -4.16 -14.36
CA SER A 45 -2.16 -3.31 -15.46
C SER A 45 -3.29 -2.53 -16.15
N VAL A 46 -4.53 -2.99 -15.96
CA VAL A 46 -5.75 -2.38 -16.52
C VAL A 46 -6.86 -2.16 -15.49
N ARG A 47 -6.69 -2.67 -14.26
CA ARG A 47 -7.63 -2.46 -13.16
C ARG A 47 -7.77 -0.97 -12.86
N ASP A 48 -9.00 -0.55 -12.65
CA ASP A 48 -9.34 0.81 -12.23
C ASP A 48 -9.30 0.94 -10.70
N PHE A 49 -8.24 1.54 -10.17
CA PHE A 49 -8.08 1.80 -8.73
C PHE A 49 -8.65 3.15 -8.28
N ASP A 50 -9.36 3.89 -9.16
CA ASP A 50 -10.14 5.07 -8.74
C ASP A 50 -11.48 4.66 -8.12
N THR A 51 -11.91 3.41 -8.34
CA THR A 51 -13.15 2.83 -7.84
C THR A 51 -12.86 1.99 -6.57
N PRO A 52 -13.37 2.35 -5.38
CA PRO A 52 -13.04 1.66 -4.12
C PRO A 52 -13.34 0.16 -4.10
N GLU A 53 -14.32 -0.30 -4.87
CA GLU A 53 -14.67 -1.72 -5.00
C GLU A 53 -13.55 -2.55 -5.66
N ASN A 54 -12.60 -1.89 -6.34
CA ASN A 54 -11.47 -2.51 -7.01
C ASN A 54 -10.17 -2.45 -6.18
N ASP A 55 -10.23 -1.90 -4.97
CA ASP A 55 -9.09 -1.84 -4.06
C ASP A 55 -8.51 -3.26 -3.81
N PRO A 56 -7.20 -3.37 -3.50
CA PRO A 56 -6.60 -4.65 -3.15
C PRO A 56 -7.36 -5.36 -2.02
N THR A 57 -7.61 -6.66 -2.21
CA THR A 57 -8.25 -7.49 -1.18
C THR A 57 -7.22 -8.09 -0.23
N SER A 58 -7.65 -8.56 0.94
CA SER A 58 -6.77 -9.30 1.85
C SER A 58 -6.24 -10.61 1.26
N ALA A 59 -6.95 -11.20 0.28
CA ALA A 59 -6.48 -12.40 -0.41
C ALA A 59 -5.31 -12.08 -1.36
N GLU A 60 -5.38 -10.94 -2.06
CA GLU A 60 -4.30 -10.44 -2.91
C GLU A 60 -3.10 -10.01 -2.06
N ALA A 61 -3.34 -9.26 -0.98
CA ALA A 61 -2.30 -8.88 -0.03
C ALA A 61 -1.57 -10.10 0.53
N ARG A 62 -2.30 -11.17 0.86
CA ARG A 62 -1.72 -12.46 1.27
C ARG A 62 -0.88 -13.11 0.17
N ALA A 63 -1.37 -13.13 -1.08
CA ALA A 63 -0.62 -13.70 -2.20
C ALA A 63 0.70 -12.95 -2.42
N ILE A 64 0.67 -11.62 -2.38
CA ILE A 64 1.85 -10.76 -2.49
C ILE A 64 2.78 -10.96 -1.29
N GLY A 65 2.24 -10.97 -0.07
CA GLY A 65 2.98 -11.20 1.17
C GLY A 65 3.71 -12.54 1.20
N ASN A 66 3.09 -13.60 0.65
CA ASN A 66 3.73 -14.90 0.53
C ASN A 66 4.92 -14.89 -0.45
N VAL A 67 4.85 -14.14 -1.55
CA VAL A 67 5.98 -13.98 -2.47
C VAL A 67 7.15 -13.30 -1.73
N ILE A 68 6.86 -12.20 -1.03
CA ILE A 68 7.85 -11.46 -0.24
C ILE A 68 8.46 -12.35 0.85
N LEU A 69 7.64 -13.11 1.57
CA LEU A 69 8.11 -14.01 2.62
C LEU A 69 8.96 -15.15 2.07
N SER A 70 8.69 -15.64 0.85
CA SER A 70 9.55 -16.60 0.15
C SER A 70 10.92 -15.97 -0.10
N ASP A 71 10.95 -14.80 -0.73
CA ASP A 71 12.20 -14.08 -1.04
C ASP A 71 13.02 -13.77 0.24
N LEU A 72 12.38 -13.40 1.34
CA LEU A 72 13.03 -13.13 2.63
C LEU A 72 13.62 -14.36 3.34
N ASN A 73 13.20 -15.57 2.96
CA ASN A 73 13.63 -16.84 3.56
C ASN A 73 14.53 -17.67 2.65
N GLU A 74 14.53 -17.40 1.35
CA GLU A 74 15.36 -18.07 0.37
C GLU A 74 16.80 -17.54 0.42
N ASN A 75 17.80 -18.42 0.57
CA ASN A 75 19.22 -18.10 0.35
C ASN A 75 19.54 -18.07 -1.15
N VAL A 76 18.69 -17.41 -1.94
CA VAL A 76 18.88 -17.26 -3.39
C VAL A 76 19.50 -15.90 -3.63
N SER A 77 20.59 -15.86 -4.40
CA SER A 77 21.19 -14.61 -4.86
C SER A 77 20.22 -13.93 -5.82
N THR A 78 19.33 -13.11 -5.29
CA THR A 78 18.47 -12.22 -6.06
C THR A 78 19.19 -10.90 -6.32
N ASP A 79 18.85 -10.21 -7.41
CA ASP A 79 19.37 -8.86 -7.68
C ASP A 79 18.84 -7.83 -6.64
N VAL A 80 17.78 -8.18 -5.90
CA VAL A 80 17.21 -7.43 -4.78
C VAL A 80 17.21 -8.32 -3.54
N ASP A 81 18.15 -8.09 -2.63
CA ASP A 81 18.23 -8.80 -1.35
C ASP A 81 17.38 -8.09 -0.29
N LEU A 82 16.14 -8.57 -0.13
CA LEU A 82 15.20 -8.03 0.86
C LEU A 82 15.65 -8.28 2.31
N SER A 83 16.59 -9.20 2.56
CA SER A 83 17.10 -9.46 3.91
C SER A 83 17.94 -8.31 4.47
N THR A 84 18.36 -7.35 3.63
CA THR A 84 19.09 -6.16 4.07
C THR A 84 18.18 -5.04 4.56
N MET A 85 16.86 -5.18 4.48
CA MET A 85 15.93 -4.18 5.00
C MET A 85 16.07 -4.04 6.52
N ASN A 86 15.81 -2.85 7.05
CA ASN A 86 15.75 -2.66 8.50
C ASN A 86 14.60 -3.49 9.08
N ASN A 87 14.80 -4.04 10.29
CA ASN A 87 13.73 -4.71 11.05
C ASN A 87 13.03 -5.88 10.32
N VAL A 88 13.74 -6.61 9.45
CA VAL A 88 13.22 -7.75 8.66
C VAL A 88 12.46 -8.78 9.51
N GLU A 89 12.91 -9.08 10.73
CA GLU A 89 12.22 -10.05 11.58
C GLU A 89 10.81 -9.59 11.98
N SER A 90 10.58 -8.27 12.13
CA SER A 90 9.25 -7.71 12.36
C SER A 90 8.38 -7.81 11.11
N ILE A 91 8.95 -7.63 9.91
CA ILE A 91 8.25 -7.83 8.63
C ILE A 91 7.88 -9.30 8.44
N LYS A 92 8.81 -10.23 8.71
CA LYS A 92 8.55 -11.67 8.65
C LYS A 92 7.44 -12.09 9.61
N ALA A 93 7.45 -11.56 10.84
CA ALA A 93 6.39 -11.82 11.81
C ALA A 93 5.03 -11.24 11.34
N TYR A 94 5.03 -10.03 10.78
CA TYR A 94 3.84 -9.38 10.25
C TYR A 94 3.21 -10.17 9.09
N LEU A 95 4.03 -10.66 8.15
CA LEU A 95 3.59 -11.45 6.99
C LEU A 95 3.42 -12.94 7.29
N ASN A 96 3.65 -13.40 8.52
CA ASN A 96 3.62 -14.82 8.85
C ASN A 96 2.20 -15.39 8.68
N PRO A 97 1.98 -16.38 7.79
CA PRO A 97 0.66 -16.99 7.58
C PRO A 97 0.14 -17.76 8.80
N ASN A 98 1.00 -18.05 9.77
CA ASN A 98 0.65 -18.73 11.03
C ASN A 98 0.49 -17.75 12.20
N SER A 99 0.58 -16.43 11.98
CA SER A 99 0.29 -15.44 13.01
C SER A 99 -1.17 -15.56 13.45
N LYS A 100 -1.42 -15.36 14.76
CA LYS A 100 -2.79 -15.28 15.28
C LYS A 100 -3.53 -14.02 14.80
N HIS A 101 -2.78 -13.01 14.37
CA HIS A 101 -3.30 -11.76 13.79
C HIS A 101 -3.25 -11.76 12.27
N GLU A 102 -2.97 -12.89 11.62
CA GLU A 102 -2.82 -12.98 10.15
C GLU A 102 -3.99 -12.32 9.38
N PRO A 103 -5.28 -12.58 9.70
CA PRO A 103 -6.38 -11.94 8.97
C PRO A 103 -6.44 -10.43 9.16
N PHE A 104 -5.96 -9.94 10.31
CA PHE A 104 -5.86 -8.52 10.61
C PHE A 104 -4.69 -7.90 9.83
N ASN A 105 -3.50 -8.51 9.90
CA ASN A 105 -2.31 -8.06 9.17
C ASN A 105 -2.55 -8.01 7.65
N MET A 106 -3.30 -8.96 7.09
CA MET A 106 -3.60 -8.93 5.64
C MET A 106 -4.64 -7.87 5.26
N ARG A 107 -5.51 -7.43 6.17
CA ARG A 107 -6.37 -6.24 5.95
C ARG A 107 -5.53 -4.96 6.00
N GLU A 108 -4.65 -4.85 6.99
CA GLU A 108 -3.71 -3.73 7.11
C GLU A 108 -2.79 -3.65 5.88
N PHE A 109 -2.30 -4.79 5.40
CA PHE A 109 -1.43 -4.83 4.23
C PHE A 109 -2.18 -4.51 2.94
N ALA A 110 -3.43 -4.97 2.78
CA ALA A 110 -4.28 -4.56 1.68
C ALA A 110 -4.52 -3.04 1.66
N PHE A 111 -4.75 -2.45 2.84
CA PHE A 111 -4.86 -1.00 2.99
C PHE A 111 -3.56 -0.27 2.64
N ALA A 112 -2.40 -0.77 3.09
CA ALA A 112 -1.10 -0.23 2.71
C ALA A 112 -0.90 -0.22 1.17
N LEU A 113 -1.21 -1.34 0.50
CA LEU A 113 -1.14 -1.44 -0.96
C LEU A 113 -2.08 -0.45 -1.65
N LYS A 114 -3.29 -0.26 -1.13
CA LYS A 114 -4.23 0.75 -1.62
C LYS A 114 -3.64 2.16 -1.59
N VAL A 115 -3.05 2.54 -0.44
CA VAL A 115 -2.44 3.88 -0.28
C VAL A 115 -1.33 4.10 -1.31
N GLU A 116 -0.45 3.12 -1.50
CA GLU A 116 0.63 3.25 -2.48
C GLU A 116 0.15 3.28 -3.94
N LEU A 117 -0.99 2.65 -4.23
CA LEU A 117 -1.62 2.75 -5.56
C LEU A 117 -2.19 4.14 -5.84
N GLU A 118 -2.40 4.98 -4.84
CA GLU A 118 -2.86 6.36 -5.06
C GLU A 118 -1.85 7.20 -5.83
N HIS A 119 -0.56 6.93 -5.65
CA HIS A 119 0.49 7.53 -6.48
C HIS A 119 0.35 7.15 -7.97
N GLY A 120 -0.27 6.02 -8.26
CA GLY A 120 -0.56 5.55 -9.62
C GLY A 120 -1.75 6.25 -10.30
N LYS A 121 -2.62 6.94 -9.54
CA LYS A 121 -3.81 7.64 -10.06
C LYS A 121 -3.44 8.76 -11.02
N ILE A 122 -2.33 9.45 -10.73
CA ILE A 122 -1.73 10.42 -11.65
C ILE A 122 -0.74 9.66 -12.55
N LYS A 123 -1.16 9.33 -13.77
CA LYS A 123 -0.36 8.54 -14.73
C LYS A 123 1.06 9.06 -14.96
N ASP A 124 1.24 10.37 -14.91
CA ASP A 124 2.55 11.01 -15.15
C ASP A 124 3.58 10.75 -14.03
N VAL A 125 3.14 10.30 -12.85
CA VAL A 125 4.00 9.96 -11.71
C VAL A 125 3.82 8.50 -11.25
N ASN A 126 3.17 7.66 -12.06
CA ASN A 126 3.03 6.23 -11.77
C ASN A 126 4.34 5.49 -12.06
N VAL A 127 5.22 5.46 -11.08
CA VAL A 127 6.55 4.84 -11.20
C VAL A 127 6.55 3.31 -11.11
N THR A 128 5.51 2.70 -10.55
CA THR A 128 5.39 1.24 -10.42
C THR A 128 4.57 0.60 -11.53
N ASN A 129 3.86 1.41 -12.33
CA ASN A 129 2.84 0.96 -13.28
C ASN A 129 1.83 -0.01 -12.64
N ASN A 130 1.48 0.24 -11.38
CA ASN A 130 0.63 -0.60 -10.52
C ASN A 130 1.16 -2.04 -10.32
N HIS A 131 2.46 -2.29 -10.47
CA HIS A 131 3.02 -3.63 -10.26
C HIS A 131 2.84 -4.07 -8.80
N PRO A 132 2.11 -5.17 -8.49
CA PRO A 132 1.76 -5.51 -7.11
C PRO A 132 2.96 -5.66 -6.17
N PHE A 133 4.02 -6.33 -6.63
CA PHE A 133 5.25 -6.47 -5.86
C PHE A 133 5.99 -5.13 -5.64
N LEU A 134 6.15 -4.28 -6.66
CA LEU A 134 6.82 -2.98 -6.50
C LEU A 134 6.03 -2.04 -5.60
N THR A 135 4.70 -2.01 -5.74
CA THR A 135 3.79 -1.31 -4.83
C THR A 135 4.00 -1.79 -3.39
N ALA A 136 4.10 -3.11 -3.18
CA ALA A 136 4.40 -3.67 -1.87
C ALA A 136 5.77 -3.26 -1.33
N MET A 137 6.79 -3.15 -2.19
CA MET A 137 8.12 -2.71 -1.76
C MET A 137 8.12 -1.28 -1.23
N ILE A 138 7.34 -0.38 -1.84
CA ILE A 138 7.16 0.98 -1.30
C ILE A 138 6.49 0.90 0.08
N ALA A 139 5.45 0.07 0.22
CA ALA A 139 4.81 -0.10 1.50
C ALA A 139 5.72 -0.68 2.60
N LEU A 140 6.55 -1.66 2.23
CA LEU A 140 7.54 -2.22 3.14
C LEU A 140 8.57 -1.19 3.56
N ALA A 141 8.99 -0.28 2.69
CA ALA A 141 9.95 0.77 3.05
C ALA A 141 9.46 1.54 4.29
N HIS A 142 8.21 1.99 4.29
CA HIS A 142 7.60 2.63 5.44
C HIS A 142 7.40 1.70 6.65
N MET A 143 6.98 0.47 6.40
CA MET A 143 6.75 -0.52 7.47
C MET A 143 8.03 -0.96 8.18
N THR A 144 9.20 -0.85 7.53
CA THR A 144 10.50 -1.13 8.14
C THR A 144 10.89 -0.08 9.19
N GLU A 145 10.41 1.16 9.05
CA GLU A 145 10.53 2.22 10.06
C GLU A 145 9.54 1.99 11.21
N THR A 146 8.27 1.70 10.86
CA THR A 146 7.26 1.31 11.84
C THR A 146 6.08 0.57 11.22
N LEU A 147 5.69 -0.56 11.80
CA LEU A 147 4.47 -1.31 11.42
C LEU A 147 3.16 -0.58 11.73
N THR A 148 3.24 0.58 12.40
CA THR A 148 2.08 1.45 12.66
C THR A 148 1.93 2.57 11.63
N TYR A 149 2.81 2.63 10.61
CA TYR A 149 2.92 3.75 9.69
C TYR A 149 1.57 4.12 9.05
N TYR A 150 0.90 3.16 8.41
CA TYR A 150 -0.35 3.43 7.68
C TYR A 150 -1.52 3.82 8.59
N GLN A 151 -1.57 3.29 9.81
CA GLN A 151 -2.58 3.74 10.78
C GLN A 151 -2.31 5.17 11.27
N ARG A 152 -1.04 5.52 11.47
CA ARG A 152 -0.64 6.90 11.81
C ARG A 152 -0.89 7.86 10.66
N LEU A 153 -0.63 7.43 9.43
CA LEU A 153 -0.90 8.18 8.22
C LEU A 153 -2.39 8.54 8.13
N LYS A 154 -3.28 7.55 8.33
CA LYS A 154 -4.73 7.79 8.33
C LYS A 154 -5.17 8.83 9.37
N VAL A 155 -4.59 8.79 10.57
CA VAL A 155 -4.85 9.81 11.60
C VAL A 155 -4.38 11.20 11.14
N MET A 156 -3.14 11.28 10.63
CA MET A 156 -2.56 12.53 10.15
C MET A 156 -3.36 13.16 9.00
N GLU A 157 -3.82 12.33 8.06
CA GLU A 157 -4.64 12.78 6.92
C GLU A 157 -5.98 13.36 7.38
N ALA A 158 -6.69 12.66 8.27
CA ALA A 158 -7.96 13.15 8.83
C ALA A 158 -7.78 14.44 9.64
N GLU A 159 -6.71 14.55 10.44
CA GLU A 159 -6.37 15.80 11.15
C GLU A 159 -6.07 16.96 10.17
N GLY A 160 -5.39 16.68 9.07
CA GLY A 160 -5.12 17.64 8.00
C GLY A 160 -6.40 18.11 7.28
N GLU A 161 -7.31 17.19 6.99
CA GLU A 161 -8.61 17.52 6.38
C GLU A 161 -9.47 18.39 7.29
N ILE A 162 -9.59 18.04 8.57
CA ILE A 162 -10.29 18.85 9.59
C ILE A 162 -9.73 20.26 9.61
N TYR A 163 -8.39 20.41 9.63
CA TYR A 163 -7.74 21.71 9.65
C TYR A 163 -8.10 22.56 8.42
N GLU A 164 -8.06 21.98 7.21
CA GLU A 164 -8.43 22.70 5.98
C GLU A 164 -9.92 23.05 5.91
N ILE A 165 -10.81 22.19 6.42
CA ILE A 165 -12.25 22.48 6.54
C ILE A 165 -12.48 23.65 7.50
N MET A 166 -11.83 23.66 8.67
CA MET A 166 -11.93 24.76 9.62
C MET A 166 -11.48 26.09 9.00
N ARG A 167 -10.35 26.10 8.28
CA ARG A 167 -9.89 27.28 7.53
C ARG A 167 -10.92 27.78 6.52
N LYS A 168 -11.60 26.87 5.81
CA LYS A 168 -12.68 27.23 4.87
C LYS A 168 -13.88 27.85 5.58
N ILE A 169 -14.27 27.32 6.75
CA ILE A 169 -15.37 27.86 7.57
C ILE A 169 -15.09 29.29 8.05
N GLU A 170 -13.84 29.57 8.43
CA GLU A 170 -13.39 30.90 8.85
C GLU A 170 -13.33 31.89 7.68
N ALA A 171 -12.79 31.46 6.54
CA ALA A 171 -12.61 32.33 5.36
C ALA A 171 -13.91 32.66 4.62
N THR A 172 -14.96 31.87 4.82
CA THR A 172 -16.21 31.96 4.06
C THR A 172 -17.32 32.70 4.83
N THR A 173 -18.18 33.46 4.12
CA THR A 173 -19.33 34.18 4.71
C THR A 173 -20.70 33.56 4.40
N SER A 174 -20.80 32.63 3.46
CA SER A 174 -22.03 31.92 3.03
C SER A 174 -21.79 30.40 2.92
N GLU A 175 -22.81 29.54 2.85
CA GLU A 175 -22.62 28.08 2.66
C GLU A 175 -21.84 27.34 3.78
N LYS A 176 -21.74 27.91 5.00
CA LYS A 176 -21.05 27.27 6.13
C LYS A 176 -21.63 25.91 6.51
N GLU A 177 -22.93 25.70 6.30
CA GLU A 177 -23.62 24.45 6.60
C GLU A 177 -22.99 23.25 5.89
N LYS A 178 -22.57 23.41 4.62
CA LYS A 178 -21.87 22.36 3.87
C LYS A 178 -20.55 21.98 4.55
N TRP A 179 -19.76 22.98 4.95
CA TRP A 179 -18.46 22.75 5.58
C TRP A 179 -18.59 22.16 6.99
N TYR A 180 -19.61 22.55 7.75
CA TYR A 180 -19.90 21.90 9.03
C TYR A 180 -20.33 20.43 8.84
N LYS A 181 -21.06 20.11 7.78
CA LYS A 181 -21.36 18.71 7.45
C LYS A 181 -20.09 17.91 7.17
N GLN A 182 -19.21 18.43 6.32
CA GLN A 182 -17.92 17.78 6.04
C GLN A 182 -17.03 17.69 7.28
N LEU A 183 -17.06 18.69 8.15
CA LEU A 183 -16.32 18.64 9.41
C LEU A 183 -16.78 17.49 10.30
N MET A 184 -18.10 17.26 10.42
CA MET A 184 -18.63 16.14 11.18
C MET A 184 -18.22 14.78 10.58
N GLU A 185 -18.19 14.67 9.25
CA GLU A 185 -17.72 13.47 8.54
C GLU A 185 -16.24 13.21 8.83
N ALA A 186 -15.38 14.23 8.67
CA ALA A 186 -13.95 14.14 8.94
C ALA A 186 -13.62 13.89 10.43
N GLU A 187 -14.41 14.42 11.37
CA GLU A 187 -14.27 14.12 12.81
C GLU A 187 -14.59 12.66 13.14
N GLU A 188 -15.60 12.07 12.48
CA GLU A 188 -15.89 10.63 12.65
C GLU A 188 -14.79 9.78 12.00
N GLU A 189 -14.29 10.16 10.82
CA GLU A 189 -13.14 9.49 10.20
C GLU A 189 -11.88 9.53 11.08
N LEU A 190 -11.58 10.67 11.71
CA LEU A 190 -10.48 10.78 12.68
C LEU A 190 -10.68 9.84 13.88
N LYS A 191 -11.91 9.74 14.38
CA LYS A 191 -12.24 8.84 15.49
C LYS A 191 -12.07 7.37 15.08
N GLU A 192 -12.52 7.00 13.89
CA GLU A 192 -12.29 5.66 13.33
C GLU A 192 -10.79 5.39 13.11
N ALA A 193 -10.04 6.35 12.57
CA ALA A 193 -8.60 6.23 12.36
C ALA A 193 -7.83 6.02 13.67
N ARG A 194 -8.17 6.78 14.72
CA ARG A 194 -7.59 6.60 16.06
C ARG A 194 -7.92 5.23 16.64
N SER A 195 -9.16 4.78 16.50
CA SER A 195 -9.55 3.42 16.92
C SER A 195 -8.79 2.33 16.16
N GLY A 196 -8.54 2.53 14.87
CA GLY A 196 -7.73 1.60 14.05
C GLY A 196 -6.28 1.55 14.51
N LEU A 197 -5.69 2.71 14.83
CA LEU A 197 -4.36 2.79 15.42
C LEU A 197 -4.28 2.07 16.77
N ASP A 198 -5.27 2.25 17.64
CA ASP A 198 -5.33 1.55 18.93
C ASP A 198 -5.40 0.02 18.74
N ASP A 199 -6.26 -0.48 17.84
CA ASP A 199 -6.37 -1.93 17.54
C ASP A 199 -5.05 -2.49 16.98
N ARG A 200 -4.35 -1.74 16.11
CA ARG A 200 -3.01 -2.13 15.62
C ARG A 200 -1.99 -2.20 16.75
N LEU A 201 -1.99 -1.23 17.68
CA LEU A 201 -1.07 -1.19 18.82
C LEU A 201 -1.31 -2.34 19.79
N GLU A 202 -2.58 -2.72 20.02
CA GLU A 202 -2.95 -3.87 20.85
C GLU A 202 -2.57 -5.22 20.21
N ARG A 203 -2.53 -5.29 18.87
CA ARG A 203 -2.20 -6.50 18.10
C ARG A 203 -0.73 -6.58 17.67
N MET A 204 0.20 -6.10 18.48
CA MET A 204 1.64 -6.21 18.24
C MET A 204 2.33 -7.33 19.02
N ASP A 205 1.57 -8.15 19.74
CA ASP A 205 2.13 -9.03 20.77
C ASP A 205 2.84 -10.29 20.23
N ASP A 206 2.68 -10.63 18.95
CA ASP A 206 3.47 -11.64 18.23
C ASP A 206 4.51 -11.04 17.26
N ILE A 207 4.70 -9.72 17.30
CA ILE A 207 5.69 -9.00 16.50
C ILE A 207 6.91 -8.68 17.37
N PRO A 208 8.14 -9.06 16.97
CA PRO A 208 9.34 -8.69 17.71
C PRO A 208 9.54 -7.17 17.69
N THR A 209 10.09 -6.65 18.79
CA THR A 209 10.46 -5.24 18.88
C THR A 209 11.46 -4.86 17.80
N LEU A 210 11.31 -3.66 17.24
CA LEU A 210 12.23 -3.14 16.24
C LEU A 210 13.66 -3.08 16.80
N THR A 211 14.62 -3.54 16.01
CA THR A 211 16.04 -3.49 16.31
C THR A 211 16.65 -2.11 16.03
N ILE A 212 16.12 -1.42 15.02
CA ILE A 212 16.49 -0.07 14.59
C ILE A 212 15.26 0.82 14.79
N ILE A 213 15.44 1.97 15.45
CA ILE A 213 14.36 2.93 15.73
C ILE A 213 14.68 4.23 15.00
N GLY A 214 13.79 4.65 14.10
CA GLY A 214 13.97 5.82 13.26
C GLY A 214 15.00 5.62 12.15
N ASP A 215 15.31 6.73 11.46
CA ASP A 215 16.35 6.84 10.44
C ASP A 215 17.75 7.07 11.03
#